data_AF-A0A1F1WW20-F1
#
_entry.id   AF-A0A1F1WW20-F1
#
_cell.length_a   1.000
_cell.length_b   1.000
_cell.length_c   1.000
_cell.angle_alpha   90.00
_cell.angle_beta   90.00
_cell.angle_gamma   90.00
#
_symmetry.space_group_name_H-M   'P 1'
#
loop_
_entity.id
_entity.type
_entity.pdbx_description
1 polymer ?
#
loop_
_entity_poly.entity_id
_entity_poly.type
_entity_poly.pdbx_seq_one_letter_code
_entity_poly.pdbx_strand_id
1 'polypeptide(L)'
;MTSSHAPAHRSRSTTVPAILARVLVLGATLAVTVFIAPVLIAQQSWMWLAVLLVAAIAMFALYSTKRFVPGKYLFPGTFFLAVFLILPIALTVGYSFTNYGDGTRGTKEQAVASIVANSVQQSPDAPRYAMTVATSGSAAEGPYELYLVDPADGTVHRGDAETPLEEVPADSVTVVDGRVTEVAGLEVLDANQVNAVYDELMELSVPVDEKTAVRPLGVNQAFVGSTVLQYDEAADTITDTSTGAVYTVGTVGDEQCFVDENGERAFSQGWLQSVGLANYERLFTNSAIAGQFGAAFAWTLVFAAGSVLLTFALGFALALVLNDQRLKGRRVYRSLLIMPYAIPGFISLLVWSNFYNRDFGLLNELLHLDLNWFGDPTLAKAAVLLTNLWMGFPYMFIVSTGALQAIPDELTEASRMDGASRFQSTSRIVLPLLLVAVAPLLVSSFAFNFNNFNAIQLLTEGGPFPDGSARGATDILISMIYRIAFGGSGADFGFASAVSVCLFVLTGVLATIQFRFTNVLEDVN
;
A
#
# COMPACT_ATOMS: atom_id res chain seq x y z
N MET A 1 -51.65 -32.77 36.62
CA MET A 1 -51.53 -31.36 37.01
C MET A 1 -50.97 -30.59 35.82
N THR A 2 -51.82 -29.79 35.18
CA THR A 2 -51.53 -28.95 34.02
C THR A 2 -50.81 -27.68 34.47
N SER A 3 -49.52 -27.54 34.16
CA SER A 3 -48.82 -26.26 34.30
C SER A 3 -49.02 -25.43 33.03
N SER A 4 -49.76 -24.33 33.19
CA SER A 4 -50.01 -23.31 32.18
C SER A 4 -48.70 -22.63 31.76
N HIS A 5 -48.40 -22.64 30.47
CA HIS A 5 -47.47 -21.68 29.87
C HIS A 5 -48.02 -20.27 30.07
N ALA A 6 -47.39 -19.47 30.92
CA ALA A 6 -47.61 -18.04 30.94
C ALA A 6 -47.12 -17.45 29.60
N PRO A 7 -47.88 -16.55 28.94
CA PRO A 7 -47.39 -15.87 27.75
C PRO A 7 -46.24 -14.94 28.15
N ALA A 8 -45.07 -15.11 27.53
CA ALA A 8 -43.95 -14.20 27.71
C ALA A 8 -44.40 -12.76 27.40
N HIS A 9 -44.40 -11.89 28.42
CA HIS A 9 -44.61 -10.46 28.26
C HIS A 9 -43.54 -9.93 27.30
N ARG A 10 -43.91 -9.69 26.04
CA ARG A 10 -43.13 -8.84 25.14
C ARG A 10 -43.18 -7.43 25.70
N SER A 11 -42.16 -7.03 26.46
CA SER A 11 -42.00 -5.64 26.89
C SER A 11 -41.80 -4.76 25.65
N ARG A 12 -42.91 -4.16 25.21
CA ARG A 12 -42.90 -3.05 24.25
C ARG A 12 -42.49 -1.80 25.01
N SER A 13 -41.24 -1.38 24.91
CA SER A 13 -40.87 0.01 25.17
C SER A 13 -39.90 0.49 24.09
N THR A 14 -40.46 0.89 22.95
CA THR A 14 -39.79 1.89 22.12
C THR A 14 -39.82 3.18 22.92
N THR A 15 -38.73 3.48 23.65
CA THR A 15 -38.65 4.71 24.44
C THR A 15 -38.50 5.90 23.48
N VAL A 16 -39.04 7.06 23.85
CA VAL A 16 -38.92 8.30 23.06
C VAL A 16 -37.45 8.61 22.71
N PRO A 17 -36.47 8.48 23.64
CA PRO A 17 -35.06 8.65 23.31
C PRO A 17 -34.56 7.69 22.22
N ALA A 18 -35.00 6.42 22.22
CA ALA A 18 -34.59 5.44 21.23
C ALA A 18 -35.19 5.71 19.83
N ILE A 19 -36.32 6.41 19.75
CA ILE A 19 -36.89 6.87 18.48
C ILE A 19 -36.13 8.11 18.00
N LEU A 20 -35.89 9.08 18.88
CA LEU A 20 -35.10 10.28 18.56
C LEU A 20 -33.70 9.93 18.08
N ALA A 21 -33.00 9.02 18.76
CA ALA A 21 -31.68 8.55 18.33
C ALA A 21 -31.72 7.92 16.92
N ARG A 22 -32.76 7.12 16.61
CA ARG A 22 -32.92 6.54 15.27
C ARG A 22 -33.16 7.59 14.21
N VAL A 23 -34.04 8.56 14.48
CA VAL A 23 -34.33 9.66 13.55
C VAL A 23 -33.08 10.52 13.32
N LEU A 24 -32.32 10.81 14.38
CA LEU A 24 -31.06 11.55 14.27
C LEU A 24 -30.02 10.80 13.43
N VAL A 25 -29.82 9.49 13.68
CA VAL A 25 -28.86 8.69 12.91
C VAL A 25 -29.26 8.61 11.44
N LEU A 26 -30.52 8.28 11.14
CA LEU A 26 -31.00 8.19 9.76
C LEU A 26 -31.01 9.56 9.06
N GLY A 27 -31.36 10.63 9.79
CA GLY A 27 -31.29 12.00 9.30
C GLY A 27 -29.86 12.43 8.99
N ALA A 28 -28.90 12.10 9.85
CA ALA A 28 -27.48 12.34 9.60
C ALA A 28 -26.97 11.55 8.40
N THR A 29 -27.32 10.26 8.27
CA THR A 29 -26.99 9.46 7.09
C THR A 29 -27.51 10.11 5.82
N LEU A 30 -28.77 10.53 5.80
CA LEU A 30 -29.36 11.20 4.64
C LEU A 30 -28.69 12.54 4.32
N ALA A 31 -28.41 13.36 5.35
CA ALA A 31 -27.72 14.64 5.18
C ALA A 31 -26.34 14.45 4.56
N VAL A 32 -25.56 13.48 5.05
CA VAL A 32 -24.25 13.12 4.47
C VAL A 32 -24.40 12.64 3.03
N THR A 33 -25.38 11.77 2.74
CA THR A 33 -25.60 11.29 1.37
C THR A 33 -25.97 12.41 0.41
N VAL A 34 -26.88 13.32 0.81
CA VAL A 34 -27.31 14.45 -0.03
C VAL A 34 -26.18 15.46 -0.22
N PHE A 35 -25.30 15.65 0.78
CA PHE A 35 -24.16 16.55 0.69
C PHE A 35 -23.04 15.98 -0.21
N ILE A 36 -22.71 14.69 -0.06
CA ILE A 36 -21.58 14.06 -0.75
C ILE A 36 -21.94 13.61 -2.18
N ALA A 37 -23.16 13.14 -2.43
CA ALA A 37 -23.52 12.59 -3.74
C ALA A 37 -23.30 13.56 -4.91
N PRO A 38 -23.66 14.86 -4.84
CA PRO A 38 -23.38 15.82 -5.91
C PRO A 38 -21.87 15.99 -6.17
N VAL A 39 -21.04 15.98 -5.14
CA VAL A 39 -19.57 16.07 -5.28
C VAL A 39 -19.03 14.86 -6.03
N LEU A 40 -19.50 13.65 -5.68
CA LEU A 40 -19.09 12.42 -6.37
C LEU A 40 -19.57 12.39 -7.83
N ILE A 41 -20.75 12.94 -8.14
CA ILE A 41 -21.25 13.06 -9.51
C ILE A 41 -20.40 14.06 -10.30
N ALA A 42 -20.06 15.21 -9.72
CA ALA A 42 -19.22 16.23 -10.36
C ALA A 42 -17.83 15.68 -10.72
N GLN A 43 -17.25 14.84 -9.86
CA GLN A 43 -15.97 14.17 -10.09
C GLN A 43 -16.09 12.86 -10.90
N GLN A 44 -17.27 12.52 -11.43
CA GLN A 44 -17.55 11.27 -12.16
C GLN A 44 -17.16 9.99 -11.38
N SER A 45 -17.22 10.04 -10.06
CA SER A 45 -16.78 8.98 -9.15
C SER A 45 -17.88 7.96 -8.87
N TRP A 46 -18.33 7.26 -9.93
CA TRP A 46 -19.53 6.40 -9.91
C TRP A 46 -19.45 5.24 -8.91
N MET A 47 -18.26 4.67 -8.71
CA MET A 47 -18.04 3.58 -7.76
C MET A 47 -18.31 4.01 -6.31
N TRP A 48 -17.72 5.13 -5.89
CA TRP A 48 -17.90 5.64 -4.53
C TRP A 48 -19.32 6.16 -4.30
N LEU A 49 -19.97 6.69 -5.35
CA LEU A 49 -21.39 7.02 -5.32
C LEU A 49 -22.25 5.77 -5.06
N ALA A 50 -21.97 4.67 -5.75
CA ALA A 50 -22.67 3.40 -5.52
C ALA A 50 -22.48 2.89 -4.10
N VAL A 51 -21.25 2.93 -3.56
CA VAL A 51 -20.95 2.55 -2.16
C VAL A 51 -21.75 3.41 -1.17
N LEU A 52 -21.76 4.73 -1.35
CA LEU A 52 -22.51 5.67 -0.52
C LEU A 52 -24.02 5.38 -0.53
N LEU A 53 -24.59 5.17 -1.72
CA LEU A 53 -26.02 4.90 -1.88
C LEU A 53 -26.41 3.53 -1.30
N VAL A 54 -25.63 2.49 -1.55
CA VAL A 54 -25.86 1.16 -0.97
C VAL A 54 -25.78 1.20 0.56
N ALA A 55 -24.80 1.92 1.12
CA ALA A 55 -24.67 2.12 2.56
C ALA A 55 -25.90 2.82 3.14
N ALA A 56 -26.34 3.92 2.50
CA ALA A 56 -27.51 4.67 2.93
C ALA A 56 -28.78 3.81 2.85
N ILE A 57 -29.02 3.14 1.73
CA ILE A 57 -30.19 2.26 1.53
C ILE A 57 -30.20 1.15 2.59
N ALA A 58 -29.06 0.49 2.83
CA ALA A 58 -28.97 -0.57 3.81
C ALA A 58 -29.21 -0.06 5.25
N MET A 59 -28.67 1.11 5.60
CA MET A 59 -28.95 1.79 6.86
C MET A 59 -30.44 2.06 7.03
N PHE A 60 -31.09 2.63 6.01
CA PHE A 60 -32.53 2.90 6.05
C PHE A 60 -33.36 1.60 6.14
N ALA A 61 -33.04 0.59 5.34
CA ALA A 61 -33.77 -0.68 5.32
C ALA A 61 -33.67 -1.43 6.65
N LEU A 62 -32.47 -1.47 7.25
CA LEU A 62 -32.22 -2.16 8.51
C LEU A 62 -32.78 -1.40 9.69
N TYR A 63 -32.48 -0.10 9.83
CA TYR A 63 -32.77 0.64 11.05
C TYR A 63 -34.19 1.24 11.10
N SER A 64 -34.86 1.41 9.96
CA SER A 64 -36.27 1.83 9.92
C SER A 64 -37.22 0.68 10.25
N THR A 65 -36.84 -0.56 9.95
CA THR A 65 -37.69 -1.72 10.21
C THR A 65 -37.44 -2.32 11.60
N LYS A 66 -38.48 -2.94 12.17
CA LYS A 66 -38.37 -3.74 13.42
C LYS A 66 -38.00 -5.20 13.13
N ARG A 67 -37.87 -5.58 11.86
CA ARG A 67 -37.55 -6.93 11.40
C ARG A 67 -36.03 -7.08 11.28
N PHE A 68 -35.56 -8.32 11.22
CA PHE A 68 -34.14 -8.64 11.02
C PHE A 68 -33.16 -7.94 11.98
N VAL A 69 -33.42 -8.09 13.29
CA VAL A 69 -32.56 -7.57 14.35
C VAL A 69 -31.08 -8.00 14.20
N PRO A 70 -30.75 -9.26 13.83
CA PRO A 70 -29.35 -9.65 13.62
C PRO A 70 -28.60 -8.78 12.61
N GLY A 71 -29.27 -8.35 11.53
CA GLY A 71 -28.67 -7.51 10.50
C GLY A 71 -28.18 -6.15 11.01
N LYS A 72 -28.80 -5.61 12.07
CA LYS A 72 -28.35 -4.34 12.68
C LYS A 72 -26.99 -4.46 13.34
N TYR A 73 -26.69 -5.62 13.92
CA TYR A 73 -25.41 -5.89 14.56
C TYR A 73 -24.33 -6.27 13.56
N LEU A 74 -24.70 -7.02 12.51
CA LEU A 74 -23.76 -7.47 11.50
C LEU A 74 -23.38 -6.36 10.52
N PHE A 75 -24.34 -5.50 10.14
CA PHE A 75 -24.17 -4.56 9.03
C PHE A 75 -22.93 -3.66 9.15
N PRO A 76 -22.67 -2.95 10.26
CA PRO A 76 -21.49 -2.08 10.34
C PRO A 76 -20.19 -2.84 10.09
N GLY A 77 -20.03 -4.01 10.71
CA GLY A 77 -18.86 -4.86 10.52
C GLY A 77 -18.73 -5.40 9.10
N THR A 78 -19.82 -5.93 8.54
CA THR A 78 -19.82 -6.47 7.17
C THR A 78 -19.63 -5.39 6.11
N PHE A 79 -20.15 -4.18 6.33
CA PHE A 79 -20.01 -3.05 5.42
C PHE A 79 -18.56 -2.60 5.35
N PHE A 80 -17.92 -2.37 6.51
CA PHE A 80 -16.52 -1.97 6.54
C PHE A 80 -15.59 -3.09 6.04
N LEU A 81 -15.90 -4.35 6.32
CA LEU A 81 -15.19 -5.48 5.71
C LEU A 81 -15.35 -5.48 4.18
N ALA A 82 -16.54 -5.23 3.65
CA ALA A 82 -16.74 -5.18 2.21
C ALA A 82 -15.99 -3.99 1.56
N VAL A 83 -16.08 -2.80 2.14
CA VAL A 83 -15.50 -1.57 1.57
C VAL A 83 -13.98 -1.51 1.74
N PHE A 84 -13.44 -1.93 2.89
CA PHE A 84 -12.01 -1.78 3.18
C PHE A 84 -11.19 -3.06 2.95
N LEU A 85 -11.83 -4.21 2.71
CA LEU A 85 -11.12 -5.46 2.42
C LEU A 85 -11.55 -6.07 1.08
N ILE A 86 -12.85 -6.28 0.84
CA ILE A 86 -13.30 -6.94 -0.40
C ILE A 86 -13.12 -6.04 -1.62
N LEU A 87 -13.48 -4.75 -1.52
CA LEU A 87 -13.41 -3.83 -2.65
C LEU A 87 -11.95 -3.59 -3.11
N PRO A 88 -10.96 -3.34 -2.24
CA PRO A 88 -9.56 -3.27 -2.67
C PRO A 88 -9.08 -4.56 -3.36
N ILE A 89 -9.47 -5.74 -2.86
CA ILE A 89 -9.14 -7.02 -3.52
C ILE A 89 -9.75 -7.07 -4.93
N ALA A 90 -11.02 -6.67 -5.08
CA ALA A 90 -11.69 -6.64 -6.38
C ALA A 90 -11.04 -5.62 -7.34
N LEU A 91 -10.59 -4.47 -6.84
CA LEU A 91 -9.85 -3.49 -7.62
C LEU A 91 -8.49 -4.02 -8.06
N THR A 92 -7.73 -4.67 -7.17
CA THR A 92 -6.47 -5.33 -7.52
C THR A 92 -6.69 -6.40 -8.60
N VAL A 93 -7.77 -7.19 -8.49
CA VAL A 93 -8.15 -8.14 -9.55
C VAL A 93 -8.55 -7.43 -10.84
N GLY A 94 -9.20 -6.27 -10.78
CA GLY A 94 -9.50 -5.47 -11.96
C GLY A 94 -8.24 -4.97 -12.66
N TYR A 95 -7.33 -4.34 -11.91
CA TYR A 95 -6.08 -3.80 -12.43
C TYR A 95 -5.14 -4.87 -12.99
N SER A 96 -5.23 -6.12 -12.52
CA SER A 96 -4.42 -7.21 -13.09
C SER A 96 -4.70 -7.52 -14.56
N PHE A 97 -5.83 -7.09 -15.12
CA PHE A 97 -6.17 -7.24 -16.55
C PHE A 97 -5.89 -5.96 -17.37
N THR A 98 -5.10 -5.03 -16.83
CA THR A 98 -4.79 -3.73 -17.45
C THR A 98 -3.28 -3.48 -17.51
N ASN A 99 -2.87 -2.54 -18.34
CA ASN A 99 -1.49 -2.02 -18.39
C ASN A 99 -1.24 -0.90 -17.37
N TYR A 100 -2.02 -0.82 -16.28
CA TYR A 100 -1.91 0.27 -15.30
C TYR A 100 -0.48 0.38 -14.76
N GLY A 101 0.14 1.55 -14.87
CA GLY A 101 1.54 1.73 -14.52
C GLY A 101 2.00 3.16 -14.72
N ASP A 102 3.31 3.37 -14.78
CA ASP A 102 3.88 4.67 -15.12
C ASP A 102 3.56 5.05 -16.57
N GLY A 103 2.99 6.24 -16.74
CA GLY A 103 2.58 6.75 -18.05
C GLY A 103 1.25 6.21 -18.57
N THR A 104 0.61 5.22 -17.94
CA THR A 104 -0.62 4.54 -18.46
C THR A 104 -1.78 4.59 -17.46
N ARG A 105 -1.93 5.70 -16.74
CA ARG A 105 -2.91 5.83 -15.64
C ARG A 105 -4.25 6.42 -16.05
N GLY A 106 -4.22 7.29 -17.06
CA GLY A 106 -5.35 8.12 -17.46
C GLY A 106 -6.01 7.67 -18.75
N THR A 107 -6.91 8.51 -19.25
CA THR A 107 -7.54 8.32 -20.56
C THR A 107 -6.58 8.71 -21.68
N LYS A 108 -6.93 8.35 -22.92
CA LYS A 108 -6.14 8.70 -24.09
C LYS A 108 -6.04 10.21 -24.30
N GLU A 109 -7.12 10.93 -24.03
CA GLU A 109 -7.19 12.39 -24.15
C GLU A 109 -6.21 13.05 -23.16
N GLN A 110 -6.16 12.54 -21.92
CA GLN A 110 -5.19 13.00 -20.91
C GLN A 110 -3.75 12.68 -21.33
N ALA A 111 -3.51 11.51 -21.92
CA ALA A 111 -2.19 11.13 -22.43
C ALA A 111 -1.74 12.06 -23.56
N VAL A 112 -2.62 12.33 -24.54
CA VAL A 112 -2.37 13.25 -25.64
C VAL A 112 -2.08 14.66 -25.13
N ALA A 113 -2.90 15.17 -24.21
CA ALA A 113 -2.70 16.48 -23.60
C ALA A 113 -1.31 16.57 -22.92
N SER A 114 -0.91 15.53 -22.19
CA SER A 114 0.42 15.46 -21.56
C SER A 114 1.56 15.39 -22.58
N ILE A 115 1.41 14.62 -23.66
CA ILE A 115 2.42 14.51 -24.74
C ILE A 115 2.62 15.88 -25.41
N VAL A 116 1.52 16.54 -25.78
CA VAL A 116 1.56 17.86 -26.44
C VAL A 116 2.14 18.91 -25.50
N ALA A 117 1.68 18.98 -24.25
CA ALA A 117 2.17 19.93 -23.26
C ALA A 117 3.67 19.77 -22.94
N ASN A 118 4.20 18.54 -23.02
CA ASN A 118 5.62 18.28 -22.80
C ASN A 118 6.51 18.57 -24.01
N SER A 119 5.93 18.79 -25.20
CA SER A 119 6.65 19.06 -26.44
C SER A 119 7.09 20.51 -26.64
N VAL A 120 6.89 21.36 -25.64
CA VAL A 120 7.18 22.80 -25.75
C VAL A 120 8.68 23.01 -25.88
N GLN A 121 9.11 23.54 -27.03
CA GLN A 121 10.50 23.94 -27.27
C GLN A 121 10.64 25.46 -27.25
N GLN A 122 11.79 25.94 -26.73
CA GLN A 122 12.12 27.35 -26.74
C GLN A 122 12.35 27.82 -28.17
N SER A 123 11.54 28.77 -28.64
CA SER A 123 11.81 29.45 -29.91
C SER A 123 13.09 30.30 -29.78
N PRO A 124 13.96 30.38 -30.82
CA PRO A 124 15.21 31.15 -30.77
C PRO A 124 15.04 32.62 -30.36
N ASP A 125 13.89 33.22 -30.67
CA ASP A 125 13.54 34.61 -30.36
C ASP A 125 12.47 34.72 -29.26
N ALA A 126 12.23 33.64 -28.49
CA ALA A 126 11.19 33.62 -27.47
C ALA A 126 11.42 34.69 -26.38
N PRO A 127 10.42 35.54 -26.08
CA PRO A 127 10.49 36.46 -24.95
C PRO A 127 10.66 35.67 -23.65
N ARG A 128 11.60 36.12 -22.81
CA ARG A 128 11.84 35.56 -21.48
C ARG A 128 11.09 36.39 -20.46
N TYR A 129 10.13 35.77 -19.81
CA TYR A 129 9.35 36.40 -18.75
C TYR A 129 10.11 36.29 -17.44
N ALA A 130 10.04 37.35 -16.64
CA ALA A 130 10.46 37.25 -15.26
C ALA A 130 9.38 36.49 -14.49
N MET A 131 9.74 35.33 -13.94
CA MET A 131 8.80 34.42 -13.30
C MET A 131 8.88 34.55 -11.77
N THR A 132 7.74 34.73 -11.14
CA THR A 132 7.52 34.64 -9.70
C THR A 132 6.52 33.51 -9.42
N VAL A 133 6.82 32.66 -8.44
CA VAL A 133 5.94 31.56 -8.04
C VAL A 133 5.18 31.97 -6.78
N ALA A 134 3.86 31.83 -6.81
CA ALA A 134 3.01 32.05 -5.65
C ALA A 134 2.19 30.78 -5.34
N THR A 135 1.78 30.61 -4.09
CA THR A 135 0.94 29.48 -3.65
C THR A 135 -0.25 29.96 -2.83
N SER A 136 -1.38 29.32 -3.02
CA SER A 136 -2.55 29.45 -2.13
C SER A 136 -2.56 28.40 -1.01
N GLY A 137 -1.64 27.43 -1.06
CA GLY A 137 -1.51 26.32 -0.12
C GLY A 137 -0.22 26.41 0.69
N SER A 138 0.62 25.38 0.63
CA SER A 138 1.92 25.39 1.32
C SER A 138 3.06 25.55 0.34
N ALA A 139 4.18 26.11 0.80
CA ALA A 139 5.39 26.27 -0.01
C ALA A 139 6.05 24.93 -0.44
N ALA A 140 5.61 23.79 0.11
CA ALA A 140 6.17 22.46 -0.18
C ALA A 140 5.25 21.56 -1.01
N GLU A 141 3.94 21.82 -1.03
CA GLU A 141 2.93 20.95 -1.67
C GLU A 141 2.02 21.68 -2.66
N GLY A 142 2.18 23.00 -2.84
CA GLY A 142 1.35 23.79 -3.76
C GLY A 142 -0.10 23.96 -3.27
N PRO A 143 -1.06 24.26 -4.19
CA PRO A 143 -0.89 24.43 -5.63
C PRO A 143 -0.09 25.71 -5.98
N TYR A 144 0.74 25.63 -7.02
CA TYR A 144 1.59 26.73 -7.48
C TYR A 144 0.98 27.47 -8.66
N GLU A 145 1.08 28.78 -8.63
CA GLU A 145 0.67 29.69 -9.70
C GLU A 145 1.87 30.49 -10.17
N LEU A 146 1.98 30.69 -11.49
CA LEU A 146 3.04 31.48 -12.09
C LEU A 146 2.56 32.90 -12.36
N TYR A 147 3.31 33.87 -11.84
CA TYR A 147 3.19 35.27 -12.20
C TYR A 147 4.35 35.65 -13.11
N LEU A 148 4.02 36.11 -14.32
CA LEU A 148 4.96 36.38 -15.38
C LEU A 148 4.93 37.86 -15.72
N VAL A 149 6.09 38.51 -15.73
CA VAL A 149 6.22 39.90 -16.20
C VAL A 149 6.80 39.91 -17.60
N ASP A 150 6.10 40.52 -18.55
CA ASP A 150 6.59 40.70 -19.92
C ASP A 150 7.69 41.79 -19.92
N PRO A 151 8.91 41.49 -20.43
CA PRO A 151 9.98 42.47 -20.51
C PRO A 151 9.75 43.62 -21.51
N ALA A 152 8.81 43.48 -22.46
CA ALA A 152 8.57 44.45 -23.53
C ALA A 152 7.66 45.62 -23.10
N ASP A 153 6.59 45.33 -22.37
CA ASP A 153 5.59 46.32 -21.94
C ASP A 153 5.36 46.35 -20.42
N GLY A 154 5.92 45.41 -19.67
CA GLY A 154 5.82 45.35 -18.21
C GLY A 154 4.47 44.84 -17.71
N THR A 155 3.63 44.26 -18.57
CA THR A 155 2.36 43.65 -18.16
C THR A 155 2.62 42.44 -17.26
N VAL A 156 1.70 42.19 -16.34
CA VAL A 156 1.75 41.03 -15.47
C VAL A 156 0.68 40.05 -15.91
N HIS A 157 1.09 38.82 -16.12
CA HIS A 157 0.21 37.72 -16.44
C HIS A 157 0.24 36.66 -15.35
N ARG A 158 -0.88 35.96 -15.16
CA ARG A 158 -1.03 34.85 -14.22
C ARG A 158 -1.52 33.62 -14.97
N GLY A 159 -0.99 32.46 -14.61
CA GLY A 159 -1.54 31.18 -15.07
C GLY A 159 -1.00 30.01 -14.27
N ASP A 160 -1.65 28.87 -14.44
CA ASP A 160 -1.31 27.59 -13.82
C ASP A 160 -1.52 26.45 -14.82
N ALA A 161 -1.51 25.19 -14.38
CA ALA A 161 -1.69 24.03 -15.26
C ALA A 161 -3.08 23.94 -15.90
N GLU A 162 -4.11 24.50 -15.25
CA GLU A 162 -5.52 24.42 -15.66
C GLU A 162 -6.04 25.75 -16.20
N THR A 163 -5.46 26.87 -15.75
CA THR A 163 -5.83 28.24 -16.10
C THR A 163 -4.85 28.79 -17.13
N PRO A 164 -5.32 29.12 -18.36
CA PRO A 164 -4.51 29.80 -19.35
C PRO A 164 -3.96 31.13 -18.86
N LEU A 165 -2.95 31.63 -19.55
CA LEU A 165 -2.30 32.88 -19.20
C LEU A 165 -3.27 34.08 -19.31
N GLU A 166 -3.67 34.65 -18.18
CA GLU A 166 -4.57 35.80 -18.09
C GLU A 166 -3.84 37.06 -17.63
N GLU A 167 -4.23 38.23 -18.15
CA GLU A 167 -3.68 39.51 -17.72
C GLU A 167 -4.19 39.89 -16.32
N VAL A 168 -3.27 40.26 -15.44
CA VAL A 168 -3.56 40.61 -14.05
C VAL A 168 -3.70 42.13 -13.93
N PRO A 169 -4.80 42.64 -13.37
CA PRO A 169 -4.95 44.08 -13.12
C PRO A 169 -3.82 44.60 -12.24
N ALA A 170 -3.21 45.72 -12.62
CA ALA A 170 -2.06 46.33 -11.94
C ALA A 170 -2.29 46.65 -10.45
N ASP A 171 -3.55 46.75 -10.01
CA ASP A 171 -3.92 47.03 -8.62
C ASP A 171 -3.80 45.81 -7.68
N SER A 172 -3.59 44.61 -8.22
CA SER A 172 -3.60 43.34 -7.48
C SER A 172 -2.23 42.73 -7.18
N VAL A 173 -1.17 43.30 -7.77
CA VAL A 173 0.21 42.81 -7.70
C VAL A 173 1.20 43.96 -7.55
N THR A 174 2.22 43.79 -6.71
CA THR A 174 3.31 44.75 -6.56
C THR A 174 4.49 44.29 -7.40
N VAL A 175 4.91 45.11 -8.37
CA VAL A 175 6.08 44.84 -9.24
C VAL A 175 7.24 45.73 -8.83
N VAL A 176 8.39 45.13 -8.51
CA VAL A 176 9.65 45.82 -8.19
C VAL A 176 10.75 45.23 -9.07
N ASP A 177 11.54 46.09 -9.72
CA ASP A 177 12.64 45.70 -10.63
C ASP A 177 12.23 44.68 -11.72
N GLY A 178 11.02 44.85 -12.27
CA GLY A 178 10.49 43.98 -13.32
C GLY A 178 10.10 42.57 -12.84
N ARG A 179 9.88 42.38 -11.54
CA ARG A 179 9.41 41.13 -10.93
C ARG A 179 8.25 41.38 -9.98
N VAL A 180 7.30 40.45 -9.93
CA VAL A 180 6.26 40.47 -8.90
C VAL A 180 6.89 40.11 -7.55
N THR A 181 6.72 40.96 -6.54
CA THR A 181 7.23 40.76 -5.18
C THR A 181 6.14 40.53 -4.15
N GLU A 182 4.91 40.93 -4.45
CA GLU A 182 3.76 40.76 -3.57
C GLU A 182 2.50 40.52 -4.40
N VAL A 183 1.67 39.56 -3.96
CA VAL A 183 0.41 39.20 -4.61
C VAL A 183 -0.67 39.24 -3.54
N ALA A 184 -1.78 39.92 -3.80
CA ALA A 184 -2.85 40.08 -2.82
C ALA A 184 -3.48 38.71 -2.45
N GLY A 185 -3.23 38.24 -1.23
CA GLY A 185 -3.85 37.03 -0.67
C GLY A 185 -3.12 35.71 -0.97
N LEU A 186 -1.91 35.75 -1.55
CA LEU A 186 -1.09 34.57 -1.85
C LEU A 186 0.32 34.71 -1.26
N GLU A 187 0.94 33.59 -0.90
CA GLU A 187 2.34 33.56 -0.45
C GLU A 187 3.27 33.48 -1.66
N VAL A 188 4.19 34.44 -1.78
CA VAL A 188 5.23 34.44 -2.83
C VAL A 188 6.44 33.66 -2.33
N LEU A 189 6.88 32.64 -3.08
CA LEU A 189 8.00 31.79 -2.70
C LEU A 189 9.35 32.49 -2.94
N ASP A 190 10.29 32.27 -2.03
CA ASP A 190 11.69 32.66 -2.20
C ASP A 190 12.47 31.67 -3.08
N ALA A 191 13.69 32.04 -3.48
CA ALA A 191 14.51 31.23 -4.37
C ALA A 191 14.89 29.84 -3.79
N ASN A 192 14.98 29.68 -2.48
CA ASN A 192 15.28 28.39 -1.86
C ASN A 192 14.04 27.49 -1.86
N GLN A 193 12.88 28.06 -1.60
CA GLN A 193 11.59 27.36 -1.65
C GLN A 193 11.30 26.91 -3.09
N VAL A 194 11.49 27.78 -4.09
CA VAL A 194 11.33 27.41 -5.51
C VAL A 194 12.31 26.31 -5.92
N ASN A 195 13.56 26.34 -5.43
CA ASN A 195 14.53 25.27 -5.69
C ASN A 195 14.12 23.92 -5.07
N ALA A 196 13.45 23.92 -3.91
CA ALA A 196 13.02 22.70 -3.25
C ALA A 196 11.91 21.96 -4.02
N VAL A 197 11.15 22.69 -4.84
CA VAL A 197 10.02 22.17 -5.65
C VAL A 197 10.32 22.26 -7.14
N TYR A 198 11.60 22.42 -7.51
CA TYR A 198 12.03 22.72 -8.87
C TYR A 198 11.65 21.64 -9.89
N ASP A 199 11.80 20.37 -9.52
CA ASP A 199 11.47 19.25 -10.40
C ASP A 199 9.97 19.24 -10.76
N GLU A 200 9.10 19.58 -9.80
CA GLU A 200 7.66 19.72 -10.00
C GLU A 200 7.32 20.94 -10.87
N LEU A 201 8.00 22.07 -10.64
CA LEU A 201 7.81 23.28 -11.43
C LEU A 201 8.27 23.11 -12.90
N MET A 202 9.29 22.30 -13.17
CA MET A 202 9.74 22.02 -14.55
C MET A 202 8.68 21.24 -15.37
N GLU A 203 7.82 20.47 -14.70
CA GLU A 203 6.70 19.77 -15.32
C GLU A 203 5.51 20.70 -15.61
N LEU A 204 5.46 21.87 -14.97
CA LEU A 204 4.41 22.86 -15.17
C LEU A 204 4.53 23.50 -16.56
N SER A 205 3.40 23.50 -17.29
CA SER A 205 3.25 24.13 -18.60
C SER A 205 1.97 24.95 -18.58
N VAL A 206 2.11 26.27 -18.70
CA VAL A 206 0.97 27.20 -18.65
C VAL A 206 0.56 27.55 -20.09
N PRO A 207 -0.64 27.19 -20.55
CA PRO A 207 -1.06 27.47 -21.92
C PRO A 207 -1.27 28.97 -22.14
N VAL A 208 -0.73 29.52 -23.24
CA VAL A 208 -0.94 30.92 -23.67
C VAL A 208 -1.99 30.99 -24.76
N ASP A 209 -1.87 30.13 -25.77
CA ASP A 209 -2.85 29.92 -26.84
C ASP A 209 -2.84 28.44 -27.29
N GLU A 210 -3.54 28.11 -28.38
CA GLU A 210 -3.61 26.73 -28.89
C GLU A 210 -2.26 26.14 -29.33
N LYS A 211 -1.20 26.96 -29.46
CA LYS A 211 0.09 26.57 -30.06
C LYS A 211 1.31 26.95 -29.22
N THR A 212 1.13 27.72 -28.16
CA THR A 212 2.20 28.25 -27.33
C THR A 212 1.89 28.07 -25.85
N ALA A 213 2.92 27.73 -25.09
CA ALA A 213 2.84 27.57 -23.65
C ALA A 213 4.10 28.13 -22.99
N VAL A 214 3.95 28.61 -21.76
CA VAL A 214 5.07 29.07 -20.95
C VAL A 214 5.59 27.91 -20.09
N ARG A 215 6.91 27.73 -20.09
CA ARG A 215 7.60 26.83 -19.16
C ARG A 215 8.65 27.57 -18.31
N PRO A 216 8.79 27.20 -17.03
CA PRO A 216 9.88 27.68 -16.20
C PRO A 216 11.27 27.37 -16.78
N LEU A 217 12.17 28.33 -16.64
CA LEU A 217 13.59 28.25 -17.00
C LEU A 217 14.42 28.65 -15.78
N GLY A 218 14.78 27.67 -14.96
CA GLY A 218 15.43 27.94 -13.69
C GLY A 218 14.46 28.55 -12.66
N VAL A 219 15.02 29.22 -11.66
CA VAL A 219 14.29 29.67 -10.46
C VAL A 219 13.44 30.92 -10.71
N ASN A 220 13.76 31.68 -11.76
CA ASN A 220 13.36 33.09 -11.83
C ASN A 220 12.98 33.56 -13.24
N GLN A 221 13.05 32.70 -14.24
CA GLN A 221 12.67 33.00 -15.61
C GLN A 221 11.68 31.95 -16.10
N ALA A 222 10.89 32.32 -17.09
CA ALA A 222 10.12 31.39 -17.90
C ALA A 222 10.23 31.81 -19.36
N PHE A 223 10.08 30.87 -20.29
CA PHE A 223 10.06 31.16 -21.72
C PHE A 223 8.75 30.72 -22.34
N VAL A 224 8.28 31.48 -23.34
CA VAL A 224 7.22 31.01 -24.24
C VAL A 224 7.85 30.06 -25.25
N GLY A 225 7.41 28.81 -25.25
CA GLY A 225 7.74 27.86 -26.30
C GLY A 225 6.54 27.55 -27.16
N SER A 226 6.79 27.14 -28.40
CA SER A 226 5.77 26.54 -29.26
C SER A 226 5.73 25.04 -29.00
N THR A 227 4.52 24.47 -28.90
CA THR A 227 4.36 23.02 -28.89
C THR A 227 4.78 22.48 -30.27
N VAL A 228 5.85 21.69 -30.34
CA VAL A 228 6.26 21.12 -31.63
C VAL A 228 5.36 19.97 -32.04
N LEU A 229 4.70 19.30 -31.09
CA LEU A 229 3.72 18.25 -31.37
C LEU A 229 2.31 18.82 -31.42
N GLN A 230 1.59 18.49 -32.50
CA GLN A 230 0.18 18.84 -32.67
C GLN A 230 -0.66 17.58 -32.87
N TYR A 231 -1.73 17.44 -32.09
CA TYR A 231 -2.67 16.33 -32.23
C TYR A 231 -3.79 16.67 -33.22
N ASP A 232 -4.04 15.75 -34.15
CA ASP A 232 -5.18 15.78 -35.06
C ASP A 232 -6.22 14.76 -34.59
N GLU A 233 -7.36 15.24 -34.10
CA GLU A 233 -8.46 14.40 -33.59
C GLU A 233 -9.16 13.59 -34.70
N ALA A 234 -9.20 14.09 -35.94
CA ALA A 234 -9.87 13.40 -37.04
C ALA A 234 -9.02 12.25 -37.60
N ALA A 235 -7.70 12.43 -37.64
CA ALA A 235 -6.76 11.41 -38.08
C ALA A 235 -6.26 10.50 -36.94
N ASP A 236 -6.46 10.90 -35.68
CA ASP A 236 -5.93 10.22 -34.50
C ASP A 236 -4.39 10.07 -34.54
N THR A 237 -3.73 11.17 -34.90
CA THR A 237 -2.27 11.24 -35.10
C THR A 237 -1.66 12.43 -34.39
N ILE A 238 -0.41 12.28 -33.94
CA ILE A 238 0.41 13.38 -33.44
C ILE A 238 1.43 13.72 -34.53
N THR A 239 1.51 14.97 -34.96
CA THR A 239 2.51 15.43 -35.93
C THR A 239 3.53 16.33 -35.25
N ASP A 240 4.81 16.03 -35.45
CA ASP A 240 5.90 16.93 -35.11
C ASP A 240 6.07 17.98 -36.21
N THR A 241 5.71 19.21 -35.90
CA THR A 241 5.81 20.38 -36.79
C THR A 241 7.25 20.78 -37.12
N SER A 242 8.24 20.33 -36.33
CA SER A 242 9.66 20.63 -36.54
C SER A 242 10.34 19.66 -37.51
N THR A 243 10.01 18.38 -37.41
CA THR A 243 10.61 17.30 -38.23
C THR A 243 9.70 16.82 -39.37
N GLY A 244 8.39 17.10 -39.27
CA GLY A 244 7.36 16.55 -40.13
C GLY A 244 7.00 15.09 -39.82
N ALA A 245 7.55 14.50 -38.75
CA ALA A 245 7.25 13.13 -38.36
C ALA A 245 5.79 13.00 -37.90
N VAL A 246 5.11 11.94 -38.33
CA VAL A 246 3.73 11.63 -37.95
C VAL A 246 3.72 10.36 -37.12
N TYR A 247 3.19 10.47 -35.91
CA TYR A 247 2.99 9.36 -34.97
C TYR A 247 1.55 8.91 -35.03
N THR A 248 1.35 7.62 -35.25
CA THR A 248 0.02 7.01 -35.41
C THR A 248 -0.25 6.06 -34.26
N VAL A 249 -1.52 5.69 -34.02
CA VAL A 249 -1.84 4.67 -33.04
C VAL A 249 -1.47 3.29 -33.59
N GLY A 250 -0.50 2.65 -32.94
CA GLY A 250 -0.05 1.30 -33.23
C GLY A 250 -0.18 0.38 -32.02
N THR A 251 0.18 -0.89 -32.19
CA THR A 251 0.23 -1.88 -31.10
C THR A 251 1.67 -2.35 -30.91
N VAL A 252 2.21 -2.17 -29.71
CA VAL A 252 3.57 -2.62 -29.33
C VAL A 252 3.41 -3.63 -28.21
N GLY A 253 3.69 -4.90 -28.51
CA GLY A 253 3.37 -6.01 -27.59
C GLY A 253 1.86 -6.17 -27.45
N ASP A 254 1.35 -6.07 -26.21
CA ASP A 254 -0.07 -6.20 -25.87
C ASP A 254 -0.75 -4.85 -25.62
N GLU A 255 -0.07 -3.73 -25.93
CA GLU A 255 -0.52 -2.37 -25.63
C GLU A 255 -0.67 -1.53 -26.90
N GLN A 256 -1.76 -0.77 -26.99
CA GLN A 256 -1.87 0.32 -27.96
C GLN A 256 -1.15 1.56 -27.43
N CYS A 257 -0.37 2.20 -28.29
CA CYS A 257 0.34 3.44 -28.01
C CYS A 257 0.60 4.19 -29.32
N PHE A 258 1.07 5.44 -29.21
CA PHE A 258 1.58 6.13 -30.39
C PHE A 258 2.91 5.55 -30.81
N VAL A 259 3.02 5.21 -32.09
CA VAL A 259 4.21 4.62 -32.70
C VAL A 259 4.79 5.51 -33.80
N ASP A 260 6.09 5.39 -34.01
CA ASP A 260 6.80 6.02 -35.12
C ASP A 260 6.58 5.26 -36.45
N GLU A 261 7.26 5.71 -37.51
CA GLU A 261 7.19 5.07 -38.84
C GLU A 261 7.67 3.60 -38.82
N ASN A 262 8.54 3.23 -37.87
CA ASN A 262 9.06 1.88 -37.71
C ASN A 262 8.14 0.98 -36.87
N GLY A 263 7.07 1.52 -36.29
CA GLY A 263 6.18 0.81 -35.38
C GLY A 263 6.73 0.69 -33.95
N GLU A 264 7.75 1.48 -33.59
CA GLU A 264 8.30 1.54 -32.24
C GLU A 264 7.56 2.58 -31.40
N ARG A 265 7.51 2.38 -30.07
CA ARG A 265 6.81 3.28 -29.16
C ARG A 265 7.44 4.68 -29.19
N ALA A 266 6.66 5.68 -29.58
CA ALA A 266 7.13 7.06 -29.74
C ALA A 266 7.20 7.85 -28.43
N PHE A 267 6.28 7.58 -27.49
CA PHE A 267 6.17 8.33 -26.23
C PHE A 267 6.11 7.39 -25.01
N SER A 268 6.65 7.85 -23.89
CA SER A 268 6.55 7.12 -22.61
C SER A 268 5.11 7.15 -22.07
N GLN A 269 4.39 8.25 -22.29
CA GLN A 269 2.97 8.38 -21.96
C GLN A 269 2.13 7.49 -22.88
N GLY A 270 1.13 6.86 -22.28
CA GLY A 270 0.09 6.07 -22.93
C GLY A 270 -1.20 6.22 -22.14
N TRP A 271 -2.14 5.32 -22.37
CA TRP A 271 -3.42 5.34 -21.67
C TRP A 271 -3.73 3.99 -21.03
N LEU A 272 -4.63 4.04 -20.06
CA LEU A 272 -5.14 2.85 -19.41
C LEU A 272 -5.98 2.06 -20.41
N GLN A 273 -5.60 0.80 -20.61
CA GLN A 273 -6.32 -0.13 -21.48
C GLN A 273 -6.32 -1.53 -20.88
N SER A 274 -7.25 -2.36 -21.34
CA SER A 274 -7.26 -3.77 -20.98
C SER A 274 -6.26 -4.54 -21.83
N VAL A 275 -5.41 -5.33 -21.18
CA VAL A 275 -4.42 -6.23 -21.80
C VAL A 275 -4.83 -7.70 -21.68
N GLY A 276 -6.08 -7.97 -21.28
CA GLY A 276 -6.57 -9.32 -21.05
C GLY A 276 -5.69 -10.09 -20.07
N LEU A 277 -5.17 -11.24 -20.50
CA LEU A 277 -4.34 -12.14 -19.66
C LEU A 277 -2.83 -11.92 -19.80
N ALA A 278 -2.38 -10.89 -20.53
CA ALA A 278 -0.97 -10.67 -20.82
C ALA A 278 -0.08 -10.63 -19.57
N ASN A 279 -0.53 -9.99 -18.48
CA ASN A 279 0.21 -9.94 -17.21
C ASN A 279 0.42 -11.33 -16.60
N TYR A 280 -0.58 -12.20 -16.68
CA TYR A 280 -0.48 -13.57 -16.18
C TYR A 280 0.39 -14.42 -17.09
N GLU A 281 0.26 -14.27 -18.40
CA GLU A 281 1.11 -14.95 -19.36
C GLU A 281 2.58 -14.58 -19.12
N ARG A 282 2.89 -13.29 -19.02
CA ARG A 282 4.23 -12.76 -18.72
C ARG A 282 4.84 -13.37 -17.47
N LEU A 283 4.06 -13.59 -16.41
CA LEU A 283 4.53 -14.21 -15.17
C LEU A 283 5.04 -15.65 -15.39
N PHE A 284 4.42 -16.41 -16.30
CA PHE A 284 4.70 -17.83 -16.50
C PHE A 284 5.54 -18.14 -17.75
N THR A 285 5.55 -17.27 -18.76
CA THR A 285 6.31 -17.47 -20.01
C THR A 285 7.70 -16.83 -19.98
N ASN A 286 7.87 -15.73 -19.24
CA ASN A 286 9.17 -15.12 -19.07
C ASN A 286 9.99 -15.92 -18.05
N SER A 287 10.98 -16.66 -18.53
CA SER A 287 11.80 -17.56 -17.71
C SER A 287 12.55 -16.85 -16.58
N ALA A 288 12.97 -15.59 -16.79
CA ALA A 288 13.64 -14.80 -15.76
C ALA A 288 12.68 -14.42 -14.63
N ILE A 289 11.48 -13.96 -14.98
CA ILE A 289 10.44 -13.58 -14.01
C ILE A 289 9.93 -14.82 -13.26
N ALA A 290 9.60 -15.90 -13.98
CA ALA A 290 9.11 -17.14 -13.39
C ALA A 290 10.13 -17.76 -12.43
N GLY A 291 11.41 -17.74 -12.79
CA GLY A 291 12.51 -18.21 -11.93
C GLY A 291 12.65 -17.37 -10.66
N GLN A 292 12.55 -16.05 -10.77
CA GLN A 292 12.58 -15.14 -9.62
C GLN A 292 11.36 -15.34 -8.71
N PHE A 293 10.15 -15.46 -9.28
CA PHE A 293 8.93 -15.74 -8.53
C PHE A 293 9.02 -17.07 -7.78
N GLY A 294 9.46 -18.14 -8.45
CA GLY A 294 9.62 -19.46 -7.82
C GLY A 294 10.62 -19.46 -6.66
N ALA A 295 11.73 -18.74 -6.82
CA ALA A 295 12.73 -18.60 -5.76
C ALA A 295 12.23 -17.74 -4.58
N ALA A 296 11.50 -16.64 -4.85
CA ALA A 296 10.85 -15.84 -3.82
C ALA A 296 9.77 -16.65 -3.09
N PHE A 297 8.97 -17.44 -3.81
CA PHE A 297 7.97 -18.33 -3.22
C PHE A 297 8.61 -19.37 -2.29
N ALA A 298 9.67 -20.05 -2.75
CA ALA A 298 10.39 -21.02 -1.93
C ALA A 298 10.96 -20.38 -0.65
N TRP A 299 11.57 -19.18 -0.77
CA TRP A 299 12.05 -18.45 0.40
C TRP A 299 10.91 -18.00 1.32
N THR A 300 9.79 -17.52 0.79
CA THR A 300 8.61 -17.13 1.57
C THR A 300 8.08 -18.30 2.39
N LEU A 301 8.03 -19.50 1.81
CA LEU A 301 7.64 -20.72 2.52
C LEU A 301 8.62 -21.07 3.66
N VAL A 302 9.93 -21.04 3.37
CA VAL A 302 10.98 -21.29 4.38
C VAL A 302 10.95 -20.25 5.48
N PHE A 303 10.80 -18.97 5.13
CA PHE A 303 10.72 -17.88 6.08
C PHE A 303 9.49 -17.99 6.97
N ALA A 304 8.30 -18.23 6.41
CA ALA A 304 7.06 -18.35 7.18
C ALA A 304 7.07 -19.58 8.09
N ALA A 305 7.41 -20.76 7.55
CA ALA A 305 7.49 -22.00 8.32
C ALA A 305 8.60 -21.95 9.37
N GLY A 306 9.78 -21.46 9.00
CA GLY A 306 10.93 -21.29 9.91
C GLY A 306 10.62 -20.32 11.04
N SER A 307 9.98 -19.19 10.74
CA SER A 307 9.56 -18.22 11.75
C SER A 307 8.57 -18.80 12.74
N VAL A 308 7.53 -19.50 12.26
CA VAL A 308 6.55 -20.15 13.13
C VAL A 308 7.22 -21.23 13.99
N LEU A 309 8.04 -22.08 13.38
CA LEU A 309 8.72 -23.16 14.09
C LEU A 309 9.66 -22.62 15.18
N LEU A 310 10.51 -21.65 14.86
CA LEU A 310 11.47 -21.07 15.80
C LEU A 310 10.77 -20.33 16.94
N THR A 311 9.80 -19.47 16.62
CA THR A 311 9.06 -18.69 17.63
C THR A 311 8.22 -19.58 18.52
N PHE A 312 7.56 -20.60 17.97
CA PHE A 312 6.82 -21.60 18.74
C PHE A 312 7.74 -22.42 19.63
N ALA A 313 8.85 -22.95 19.08
CA ALA A 313 9.77 -23.77 19.86
C ALA A 313 10.34 -23.00 21.07
N LEU A 314 10.81 -21.76 20.85
CA LEU A 314 11.33 -20.92 21.93
C LEU A 314 10.23 -20.50 22.90
N GLY A 315 9.08 -20.04 22.39
CA GLY A 315 7.94 -19.60 23.21
C GLY A 315 7.39 -20.73 24.08
N PHE A 316 7.21 -21.92 23.51
CA PHE A 316 6.77 -23.12 24.22
C PHE A 316 7.79 -23.60 25.25
N ALA A 317 9.09 -23.63 24.90
CA ALA A 317 10.14 -23.99 25.85
C ALA A 317 10.18 -23.05 27.06
N LEU A 318 10.11 -21.73 26.83
CA LEU A 318 10.02 -20.74 27.90
C LEU A 318 8.72 -20.87 28.71
N ALA A 319 7.60 -21.17 28.04
CA ALA A 319 6.31 -21.39 28.70
C ALA A 319 6.36 -22.59 29.64
N LEU A 320 6.95 -23.71 29.21
CA LEU A 320 7.15 -24.90 30.06
C LEU A 320 7.98 -24.58 31.30
N VAL A 321 9.12 -23.89 31.13
CA VAL A 321 10.02 -23.53 32.24
C VAL A 321 9.34 -22.57 33.21
N LEU A 322 8.66 -21.54 32.69
CA LEU A 322 7.98 -20.53 33.51
C LEU A 322 6.59 -20.95 34.00
N ASN A 323 6.10 -22.12 33.61
CA ASN A 323 4.87 -22.69 34.18
C ASN A 323 5.16 -23.48 35.47
N ASP A 324 6.40 -23.90 35.72
CA ASP A 324 6.79 -24.62 36.94
C ASP A 324 6.63 -23.73 38.19
N GLN A 325 5.83 -24.19 39.15
CA GLN A 325 5.57 -23.46 40.40
C GLN A 325 6.81 -23.33 41.29
N ARG A 326 7.84 -24.16 41.08
CA ARG A 326 9.09 -24.12 41.86
C ARG A 326 9.99 -22.96 41.49
N LEU A 327 9.75 -22.30 40.35
CA LEU A 327 10.58 -21.21 39.88
C LEU A 327 10.26 -19.91 40.64
N LYS A 328 11.22 -19.44 41.44
CA LYS A 328 11.13 -18.15 42.13
C LYS A 328 11.24 -17.00 41.13
N GLY A 329 10.51 -15.91 41.36
CA GLY A 329 10.58 -14.71 40.50
C GLY A 329 9.87 -14.82 39.15
N ARG A 330 9.04 -15.85 38.92
CA ARG A 330 8.25 -16.08 37.67
C ARG A 330 7.59 -14.82 37.10
N ARG A 331 7.02 -13.95 37.94
CA ARG A 331 6.35 -12.71 37.49
C ARG A 331 7.33 -11.73 36.81
N VAL A 332 8.54 -11.61 37.35
CA VAL A 332 9.57 -10.72 36.79
C VAL A 332 10.05 -11.28 35.46
N TYR A 333 10.41 -12.57 35.40
CA TYR A 333 10.83 -13.21 34.15
C TYR A 333 9.76 -13.11 33.05
N ARG A 334 8.49 -13.35 33.39
CA ARG A 334 7.36 -13.19 32.45
C ARG A 334 7.28 -11.77 31.90
N SER A 335 7.41 -10.77 32.76
CA SER A 335 7.29 -9.36 32.35
C SER A 335 8.44 -8.96 31.42
N LEU A 336 9.67 -9.38 31.72
CA LEU A 336 10.84 -9.11 30.89
C LEU A 336 10.78 -9.80 29.53
N LEU A 337 10.32 -11.05 29.46
CA LEU A 337 10.24 -11.80 28.21
C LEU A 337 9.13 -11.32 27.27
N ILE A 338 8.12 -10.61 27.78
CA ILE A 338 7.05 -10.00 26.96
C ILE A 338 7.50 -8.67 26.35
N MET A 339 8.55 -8.05 26.89
CA MET A 339 9.04 -6.74 26.48
C MET A 339 9.28 -6.58 24.97
N PRO A 340 9.89 -7.55 24.24
CA PRO A 340 10.09 -7.40 22.79
C PRO A 340 8.80 -7.16 22.00
N TYR A 341 7.70 -7.76 22.43
CA TYR A 341 6.38 -7.61 21.79
C TYR A 341 5.65 -6.35 22.23
N ALA A 342 6.05 -5.73 23.35
CA ALA A 342 5.49 -4.48 23.82
C ALA A 342 6.05 -3.25 23.06
N ILE A 343 7.24 -3.39 22.44
CA ILE A 343 7.87 -2.33 21.66
C ILE A 343 7.26 -2.32 20.24
N PRO A 344 6.94 -1.14 19.66
CA PRO A 344 6.44 -1.05 18.30
C PRO A 344 7.41 -1.69 17.28
N GLY A 345 6.90 -2.65 16.50
CA GLY A 345 7.72 -3.46 15.61
C GLY A 345 8.50 -2.67 14.55
N PHE A 346 7.97 -1.54 14.07
CA PHE A 346 8.65 -0.66 13.11
C PHE A 346 10.01 -0.19 13.64
N ILE A 347 10.03 0.40 14.85
CA ILE A 347 11.28 0.88 15.46
C ILE A 347 12.20 -0.29 15.79
N SER A 348 11.64 -1.41 16.29
CA SER A 348 12.44 -2.60 16.56
C SER A 348 13.19 -3.10 15.32
N LEU A 349 12.53 -3.19 14.17
CA LEU A 349 13.15 -3.66 12.93
C LEU A 349 14.29 -2.74 12.45
N LEU A 350 14.09 -1.42 12.51
CA LEU A 350 15.14 -0.46 12.15
C LEU A 350 16.34 -0.51 13.11
N VAL A 351 16.09 -0.68 14.42
CA VAL A 351 17.16 -0.85 15.40
C VAL A 351 17.93 -2.15 15.17
N TRP A 352 17.22 -3.25 14.89
CA TRP A 352 17.86 -4.52 14.54
C TRP A 352 18.68 -4.40 13.24
N SER A 353 18.19 -3.68 12.23
CA SER A 353 18.96 -3.41 11.01
C SER A 353 20.31 -2.74 11.33
N ASN A 354 20.30 -1.75 12.22
CA ASN A 354 21.54 -1.12 12.70
C ASN A 354 22.44 -2.07 13.49
N PHE A 355 21.89 -2.98 14.29
CA PHE A 355 22.68 -3.97 15.03
C PHE A 355 23.43 -4.95 14.11
N TYR A 356 22.89 -5.22 12.92
CA TYR A 356 23.53 -6.04 11.89
C TYR A 356 24.52 -5.28 11.00
N ASN A 357 24.70 -3.97 11.21
CA ASN A 357 25.65 -3.20 10.42
C ASN A 357 27.07 -3.77 10.55
N ARG A 358 27.80 -3.84 9.44
CA ARG A 358 29.14 -4.43 9.43
C ARG A 358 30.13 -3.63 10.28
N ASP A 359 30.16 -2.33 10.10
CA ASP A 359 31.22 -1.45 10.57
C ASP A 359 30.98 -0.91 11.98
N PHE A 360 29.72 -0.67 12.34
CA PHE A 360 29.32 -0.11 13.64
C PHE A 360 28.21 -0.90 14.36
N GLY A 361 27.85 -2.09 13.85
CA GLY A 361 26.76 -2.86 14.41
C GLY A 361 27.12 -3.50 15.75
N LEU A 362 26.20 -3.36 16.71
CA LEU A 362 26.32 -3.89 18.06
C LEU A 362 26.66 -5.39 18.09
N LEU A 363 26.13 -6.18 17.16
CA LEU A 363 26.37 -7.63 17.14
C LEU A 363 27.82 -7.97 16.80
N ASN A 364 28.40 -7.31 15.80
CA ASN A 364 29.79 -7.52 15.44
C ASN A 364 30.73 -7.04 16.55
N GLU A 365 30.44 -5.88 17.15
CA GLU A 365 31.23 -5.34 18.27
C GLU A 365 31.17 -6.25 19.51
N LEU A 366 29.97 -6.65 19.94
CA LEU A 366 29.79 -7.45 21.16
C LEU A 366 30.36 -8.87 21.01
N LEU A 367 30.16 -9.49 19.85
CA LEU A 367 30.58 -10.88 19.60
C LEU A 367 32.00 -10.97 19.02
N HIS A 368 32.68 -9.84 18.78
CA HIS A 368 34.00 -9.77 18.15
C HIS A 368 34.02 -10.46 16.78
N LEU A 369 33.01 -10.19 15.95
CA LEU A 369 32.84 -10.74 14.59
C LEU A 369 33.12 -9.65 13.54
N ASP A 370 33.59 -10.04 12.36
CA ASP A 370 33.64 -9.17 11.15
C ASP A 370 32.78 -9.81 10.04
N LEU A 371 31.49 -9.95 10.33
CA LEU A 371 30.53 -10.50 9.38
C LEU A 371 29.80 -9.38 8.65
N ASN A 372 29.77 -9.47 7.32
CA ASN A 372 28.86 -8.66 6.52
C ASN A 372 27.49 -9.32 6.45
N TRP A 373 26.67 -9.12 7.49
CA TRP A 373 25.35 -9.75 7.63
C TRP A 373 24.44 -9.54 6.43
N PHE A 374 24.48 -8.36 5.82
CA PHE A 374 23.64 -8.04 4.66
C PHE A 374 24.37 -8.17 3.31
N GLY A 375 25.66 -8.49 3.31
CA GLY A 375 26.42 -8.78 2.09
C GLY A 375 26.28 -10.22 1.61
N ASP A 376 26.08 -11.17 2.52
CA ASP A 376 25.87 -12.59 2.18
C ASP A 376 24.37 -12.97 2.20
N PRO A 377 23.83 -13.60 1.13
CA PRO A 377 22.44 -14.03 1.07
C PRO A 377 22.00 -14.93 2.23
N THR A 378 22.88 -15.80 2.73
CA THR A 378 22.54 -16.77 3.78
C THR A 378 22.53 -16.09 5.14
N LEU A 379 23.51 -15.23 5.43
CA LEU A 379 23.56 -14.43 6.64
C LEU A 379 22.39 -13.45 6.72
N ALA A 380 22.01 -12.82 5.61
CA ALA A 380 20.87 -11.91 5.58
C ALA A 380 19.55 -12.64 5.90
N LYS A 381 19.36 -13.84 5.33
CA LYS A 381 18.23 -14.72 5.65
C LYS A 381 18.21 -15.17 7.12
N ALA A 382 19.39 -15.47 7.67
CA ALA A 382 19.53 -15.81 9.09
C ALA A 382 19.20 -14.60 9.99
N ALA A 383 19.68 -13.40 9.65
CA ALA A 383 19.38 -12.16 10.37
C ALA A 383 17.87 -11.87 10.40
N VAL A 384 17.19 -12.05 9.26
CA VAL A 384 15.73 -11.94 9.15
C VAL A 384 15.02 -12.94 10.08
N LEU A 385 15.41 -14.21 10.07
CA LEU A 385 14.82 -15.24 10.94
C LEU A 385 15.09 -14.98 12.43
N LEU A 386 16.29 -14.53 12.79
CA LEU A 386 16.67 -14.23 14.18
C LEU A 386 15.92 -13.01 14.72
N THR A 387 15.80 -11.96 13.91
CA THR A 387 15.02 -10.77 14.28
C THR A 387 13.56 -11.14 14.47
N ASN A 388 12.99 -11.89 13.53
CA ASN A 388 11.60 -12.32 13.62
C ASN A 388 11.37 -13.30 14.77
N LEU A 389 12.36 -14.14 15.11
CA LEU A 389 12.34 -14.97 16.32
C LEU A 389 12.23 -14.09 17.58
N TRP A 390 13.09 -13.08 17.71
CA TRP A 390 13.08 -12.16 18.86
C TRP A 390 11.75 -11.42 19.01
N MET A 391 11.15 -10.98 17.89
CA MET A 391 9.86 -10.29 17.87
C MET A 391 8.67 -11.22 18.14
N GLY A 392 8.72 -12.45 17.61
CA GLY A 392 7.58 -13.36 17.58
C GLY A 392 7.48 -14.34 18.75
N PHE A 393 8.60 -14.70 19.39
CA PHE A 393 8.58 -15.66 20.50
C PHE A 393 7.69 -15.22 21.68
N PRO A 394 7.55 -13.93 22.05
CA PRO A 394 6.73 -13.55 23.20
C PRO A 394 5.25 -13.81 22.97
N TYR A 395 4.77 -13.63 21.74
CA TYR A 395 3.39 -14.01 21.36
C TYR A 395 3.16 -15.51 21.58
N MET A 396 4.05 -16.35 21.03
CA MET A 396 3.97 -17.80 21.22
C MET A 396 4.12 -18.23 22.67
N PHE A 397 4.95 -17.53 23.44
CA PHE A 397 5.09 -17.72 24.87
C PHE A 397 3.79 -17.45 25.64
N ILE A 398 3.11 -16.33 25.35
CA ILE A 398 1.83 -15.97 26.01
C ILE A 398 0.76 -17.02 25.68
N VAL A 399 0.59 -17.32 24.40
CA VAL A 399 -0.41 -18.28 23.91
C VAL A 399 -0.15 -19.67 24.49
N SER A 400 1.10 -20.15 24.43
CA SER A 400 1.48 -21.46 25.00
C SER A 400 1.30 -21.49 26.51
N THR A 401 1.60 -20.38 27.21
CA THR A 401 1.39 -20.27 28.66
C THR A 401 -0.09 -20.35 29.04
N GLY A 402 -0.98 -19.77 28.25
CA GLY A 402 -2.42 -19.90 28.43
C GLY A 402 -2.92 -21.32 28.16
N ALA A 403 -2.50 -21.91 27.05
CA ALA A 403 -2.85 -23.28 26.68
C ALA A 403 -2.36 -24.32 27.70
N LEU A 404 -1.11 -24.18 28.20
CA LEU A 404 -0.56 -25.05 29.25
C LEU A 404 -1.37 -25.01 30.55
N GLN A 405 -1.99 -23.87 30.88
CA GLN A 405 -2.81 -23.74 32.10
C GLN A 405 -4.19 -24.39 31.95
N ALA A 406 -4.64 -24.68 30.74
CA ALA A 406 -5.90 -25.38 30.49
C ALA A 406 -5.77 -26.91 30.59
N ILE A 407 -4.54 -27.44 30.54
CA ILE A 407 -4.27 -28.88 30.64
C ILE A 407 -4.42 -29.32 32.11
N PRO A 408 -5.30 -30.28 32.45
CA PRO A 408 -5.44 -30.75 33.82
C PRO A 408 -4.14 -31.34 34.38
N ASP A 409 -3.74 -30.92 35.58
CA ASP A 409 -2.51 -31.39 36.24
C ASP A 409 -2.51 -32.92 36.46
N GLU A 410 -3.70 -33.50 36.68
CA GLU A 410 -3.94 -34.94 36.88
C GLU A 410 -3.32 -35.81 35.76
N LEU A 411 -3.34 -35.34 34.51
CA LEU A 411 -2.75 -36.06 33.38
C LEU A 411 -1.24 -36.16 33.51
N THR A 412 -0.60 -35.09 33.99
CA THR A 412 0.85 -35.08 34.21
C THR A 412 1.23 -35.89 35.45
N GLU A 413 0.40 -35.91 36.49
CA GLU A 413 0.60 -36.74 37.67
C GLU A 413 0.47 -38.23 37.34
N ALA A 414 -0.59 -38.63 36.64
CA ALA A 414 -0.79 -39.99 36.16
C ALA A 414 0.41 -40.48 35.34
N SER A 415 0.92 -39.65 34.42
CA SER A 415 2.10 -39.99 33.63
C SER A 415 3.36 -40.25 34.45
N ARG A 416 3.53 -39.52 35.57
CA ARG A 416 4.66 -39.73 36.48
C ARG A 416 4.50 -41.01 37.30
N MET A 417 3.27 -41.36 37.68
CA MET A 417 2.97 -42.64 38.34
C MET A 417 3.27 -43.82 37.42
N ASP A 418 3.04 -43.68 36.11
CA ASP A 418 3.41 -44.67 35.08
C ASP A 418 4.92 -44.70 34.75
N GLY A 419 5.74 -43.92 35.46
CA GLY A 419 7.19 -43.88 35.28
C GLY A 419 7.67 -43.09 34.06
N ALA A 420 6.80 -42.29 33.42
CA ALA A 420 7.20 -41.45 32.31
C ALA A 420 8.19 -40.36 32.74
N SER A 421 9.27 -40.19 31.99
CA SER A 421 10.19 -39.08 32.16
C SER A 421 9.54 -37.75 31.80
N ARG A 422 10.10 -36.61 32.26
CA ARG A 422 9.57 -35.28 31.92
C ARG A 422 9.48 -35.05 30.42
N PHE A 423 10.49 -35.48 29.67
CA PHE A 423 10.48 -35.35 28.21
C PHE A 423 9.40 -36.22 27.56
N GLN A 424 9.20 -37.45 28.06
CA GLN A 424 8.11 -38.31 27.58
C GLN A 424 6.74 -37.71 27.87
N SER A 425 6.53 -37.22 29.09
CA SER A 425 5.29 -36.53 29.49
C SER A 425 5.04 -35.29 28.62
N THR A 426 6.07 -34.46 28.40
CA THR A 426 5.96 -33.28 27.52
C THR A 426 5.62 -33.66 26.09
N SER A 427 6.37 -34.58 25.47
CA SER A 427 6.22 -34.89 24.05
C SER A 427 5.00 -35.75 23.73
N ARG A 428 4.54 -36.59 24.67
CA ARG A 428 3.42 -37.53 24.43
C ARG A 428 2.08 -37.08 25.01
N ILE A 429 2.07 -36.14 25.95
CA ILE A 429 0.83 -35.69 26.62
C ILE A 429 0.68 -34.18 26.45
N VAL A 430 1.63 -33.40 26.97
CA VAL A 430 1.47 -31.93 27.03
C VAL A 430 1.47 -31.30 25.64
N LEU A 431 2.42 -31.66 24.79
CA LEU A 431 2.56 -31.08 23.45
C LEU A 431 1.37 -31.43 22.54
N PRO A 432 0.92 -32.69 22.43
CA PRO A 432 -0.29 -33.01 21.67
C PRO A 432 -1.53 -32.24 22.13
N LEU A 433 -1.80 -32.19 23.44
CA LEU A 433 -2.94 -31.46 23.99
C LEU A 433 -2.84 -29.94 23.76
N LEU A 434 -1.63 -29.40 23.89
CA LEU A 434 -1.39 -27.98 23.61
C LEU A 434 -1.60 -27.66 22.13
N LEU A 435 -1.18 -28.55 21.22
CA LEU A 435 -1.35 -28.34 19.78
C LEU A 435 -2.82 -28.27 19.37
N VAL A 436 -3.74 -28.95 20.05
CA VAL A 436 -5.19 -28.79 19.79
C VAL A 436 -5.63 -27.33 19.99
N ALA A 437 -5.17 -26.69 21.07
CA ALA A 437 -5.51 -25.31 21.37
C ALA A 437 -4.74 -24.29 20.52
N VAL A 438 -3.48 -24.57 20.18
CA VAL A 438 -2.56 -23.60 19.57
C VAL A 438 -2.45 -23.76 18.05
N ALA A 439 -2.80 -24.89 17.45
CA ALA A 439 -2.68 -25.12 16.01
C ALA A 439 -3.38 -24.05 15.14
N PRO A 440 -4.63 -23.61 15.42
CA PRO A 440 -5.24 -22.52 14.66
C PRO A 440 -4.41 -21.22 14.70
N LEU A 441 -3.76 -20.96 15.83
CA LEU A 441 -2.91 -19.79 16.03
C LEU A 441 -1.56 -19.92 15.31
N LEU A 442 -1.04 -21.14 15.16
CA LEU A 442 0.14 -21.42 14.32
C LEU A 442 -0.17 -21.20 12.84
N VAL A 443 -1.34 -21.61 12.38
CA VAL A 443 -1.83 -21.37 11.01
C VAL A 443 -1.97 -19.86 10.76
N SER A 444 -2.58 -19.13 11.70
CA SER A 444 -2.66 -17.67 11.61
C SER A 444 -1.28 -17.01 11.61
N SER A 445 -0.34 -17.50 12.43
CA SER A 445 1.04 -16.98 12.47
C SER A 445 1.79 -17.28 11.17
N PHE A 446 1.55 -18.44 10.55
CA PHE A 446 2.11 -18.77 9.24
C PHE A 446 1.59 -17.79 8.18
N ALA A 447 0.28 -17.58 8.10
CA ALA A 447 -0.32 -16.65 7.15
C ALA A 447 0.18 -15.21 7.33
N PHE A 448 0.38 -14.78 8.58
CA PHE A 448 0.99 -13.49 8.90
C PHE A 448 2.43 -13.41 8.38
N ASN A 449 3.29 -14.40 8.72
CA ASN A 449 4.69 -14.40 8.29
C ASN A 449 4.85 -14.56 6.77
N PHE A 450 3.93 -15.26 6.11
CA PHE A 450 3.91 -15.40 4.65
C PHE A 450 3.79 -14.04 3.94
N ASN A 451 3.14 -13.07 4.58
CA ASN A 451 2.92 -11.72 4.04
C ASN A 451 3.60 -10.64 4.89
N ASN A 452 4.65 -10.99 5.67
CA ASN A 452 5.28 -10.05 6.59
C ASN A 452 6.27 -9.12 5.86
N PHE A 453 5.70 -8.20 5.08
CA PHE A 453 6.42 -7.20 4.30
C PHE A 453 7.38 -6.39 5.17
N ASN A 454 6.93 -5.92 6.33
CA ASN A 454 7.72 -5.06 7.21
C ASN A 454 9.02 -5.73 7.68
N ALA A 455 8.97 -7.03 8.02
CA ALA A 455 10.16 -7.75 8.48
C ALA A 455 11.28 -7.82 7.43
N ILE A 456 10.93 -7.73 6.15
CA ILE A 456 11.91 -7.69 5.05
C ILE A 456 12.25 -6.25 4.71
N GLN A 457 11.25 -5.42 4.40
CA GLN A 457 11.46 -4.08 3.89
C GLN A 457 12.21 -3.19 4.87
N LEU A 458 11.92 -3.28 6.17
CA LEU A 458 12.54 -2.41 7.19
C LEU A 458 13.87 -2.96 7.71
N LEU A 459 14.16 -4.25 7.48
CA LEU A 459 15.37 -4.87 8.00
C LEU A 459 16.48 -4.90 6.95
N THR A 460 16.16 -5.39 5.74
CA THR A 460 17.12 -5.66 4.66
C THR A 460 16.77 -4.97 3.34
N GLU A 461 15.59 -4.37 3.23
CA GLU A 461 15.04 -3.86 1.96
C GLU A 461 15.04 -4.91 0.84
N GLY A 462 14.96 -6.20 1.21
CA GLY A 462 15.04 -7.34 0.29
C GLY A 462 16.46 -7.81 -0.03
N GLY A 463 17.49 -7.03 0.30
CA GLY A 463 18.89 -7.32 -0.03
C GLY A 463 19.48 -8.58 0.61
N PRO A 464 20.72 -8.97 0.24
CA PRO A 464 21.51 -8.41 -0.87
C PRO A 464 20.88 -8.71 -2.24
N PHE A 465 21.34 -8.03 -3.29
CA PHE A 465 20.88 -8.24 -4.67
C PHE A 465 21.95 -9.00 -5.45
N PRO A 466 21.78 -10.31 -5.71
CA PRO A 466 22.71 -11.07 -6.54
C PRO A 466 22.72 -10.53 -7.97
N ASP A 467 23.88 -10.60 -8.63
CA ASP A 467 24.05 -10.11 -10.00
C ASP A 467 22.99 -10.69 -10.96
N GLY A 468 22.36 -9.81 -11.73
CA GLY A 468 21.32 -10.19 -12.70
C GLY A 468 19.97 -10.57 -12.10
N SER A 469 19.76 -10.40 -10.79
CA SER A 469 18.47 -10.64 -10.13
C SER A 469 17.68 -9.33 -9.95
N ALA A 470 16.46 -9.28 -10.47
CA ALA A 470 15.54 -8.15 -10.23
C ALA A 470 14.85 -8.23 -8.85
N ARG A 471 15.06 -9.34 -8.12
CA ARG A 471 14.67 -9.49 -6.70
C ARG A 471 15.89 -9.51 -5.80
N GLY A 472 15.71 -9.10 -4.56
CA GLY A 472 16.69 -9.31 -3.52
C GLY A 472 16.68 -10.75 -3.00
N ALA A 473 17.76 -11.15 -2.33
CA ALA A 473 17.96 -12.48 -1.78
C ALA A 473 17.01 -12.81 -0.63
N THR A 474 16.61 -11.80 0.15
CA THR A 474 15.67 -11.94 1.28
C THR A 474 14.24 -11.56 0.92
N ASP A 475 13.99 -11.11 -0.31
CA ASP A 475 12.63 -10.78 -0.78
C ASP A 475 11.69 -11.98 -0.65
N ILE A 476 10.61 -11.76 0.10
CA ILE A 476 9.42 -12.63 0.10
C ILE A 476 8.47 -12.16 -1.00
N LEU A 477 7.45 -12.95 -1.34
CA LEU A 477 6.55 -12.64 -2.45
C LEU A 477 5.96 -11.23 -2.37
N ILE A 478 5.49 -10.81 -1.19
CA ILE A 478 4.90 -9.47 -1.04
C ILE A 478 5.92 -8.33 -1.18
N SER A 479 7.18 -8.50 -0.73
CA SER A 479 8.20 -7.45 -0.90
C SER A 479 8.71 -7.39 -2.34
N MET A 480 8.78 -8.54 -3.03
CA MET A 480 9.04 -8.59 -4.46
C MET A 480 7.93 -7.88 -5.27
N ILE A 481 6.66 -8.14 -4.95
CA ILE A 481 5.52 -7.46 -5.60
C ILE A 481 5.57 -5.96 -5.36
N TYR A 482 5.83 -5.54 -4.12
CA TYR A 482 5.98 -4.13 -3.80
C TYR A 482 7.09 -3.47 -4.63
N ARG A 483 8.22 -4.16 -4.83
CA ARG A 483 9.31 -3.68 -5.68
C ARG A 483 8.92 -3.57 -7.16
N ILE A 484 8.11 -4.49 -7.67
CA ILE A 484 7.56 -4.40 -9.04
C ILE A 484 6.64 -3.17 -9.17
N ALA A 485 5.82 -2.91 -8.15
CA ALA A 485 4.88 -1.79 -8.16
C ALA A 485 5.54 -0.43 -7.92
N PHE A 486 6.54 -0.35 -7.06
CA PHE A 486 7.05 0.94 -6.54
C PHE A 486 8.58 1.06 -6.57
N GLY A 487 9.28 0.16 -7.27
CA GLY A 487 10.73 0.21 -7.42
C GLY A 487 11.21 1.27 -8.40
N GLY A 488 12.49 1.65 -8.33
CA GLY A 488 13.08 2.74 -9.12
C GLY A 488 13.25 2.47 -10.63
N SER A 489 12.82 1.31 -11.15
CA SER A 489 12.89 0.93 -12.56
C SER A 489 11.59 1.18 -13.34
N GLY A 490 10.63 1.89 -12.74
CA GLY A 490 9.29 2.15 -13.28
C GLY A 490 8.21 1.31 -12.59
N ALA A 491 7.08 1.93 -12.28
CA ALA A 491 5.96 1.30 -11.60
C ALA A 491 5.08 0.50 -12.58
N ASP A 492 5.07 -0.82 -12.41
CA ASP A 492 4.20 -1.72 -13.18
C ASP A 492 3.07 -2.26 -12.28
N PHE A 493 2.06 -1.40 -12.05
CA PHE A 493 0.97 -1.70 -11.12
C PHE A 493 0.06 -2.82 -11.62
N GLY A 494 -0.17 -2.92 -12.92
CA GLY A 494 -0.98 -3.95 -13.56
C GLY A 494 -0.34 -5.32 -13.41
N PHE A 495 0.95 -5.43 -13.71
CA PHE A 495 1.69 -6.66 -13.49
C PHE A 495 1.81 -6.99 -12.00
N ALA A 496 2.14 -6.03 -11.13
CA ALA A 496 2.18 -6.24 -9.68
C ALA A 496 0.84 -6.70 -9.11
N SER A 497 -0.28 -6.19 -9.65
CA SER A 497 -1.62 -6.62 -9.30
C SER A 497 -1.86 -8.08 -9.73
N ALA A 498 -1.44 -8.49 -10.92
CA ALA A 498 -1.56 -9.87 -11.37
C ALA A 498 -0.77 -10.83 -10.47
N VAL A 499 0.47 -10.47 -10.11
CA VAL A 499 1.28 -11.26 -9.18
C VAL A 499 0.64 -11.28 -7.77
N SER A 500 0.02 -10.18 -7.32
CA SER A 500 -0.76 -10.13 -6.07
C SER A 500 -1.96 -11.07 -6.08
N VAL A 501 -2.67 -11.19 -7.20
CA VAL A 501 -3.78 -12.15 -7.34
C VAL A 501 -3.25 -13.58 -7.27
N CYS A 502 -2.13 -13.89 -7.91
CA CYS A 502 -1.49 -15.20 -7.79
C CYS A 502 -1.08 -15.50 -6.34
N LEU A 503 -0.50 -14.52 -5.63
CA LEU A 503 -0.17 -14.61 -4.21
C LEU A 503 -1.44 -14.89 -3.37
N PHE A 504 -2.52 -14.16 -3.60
CA PHE A 504 -3.80 -14.34 -2.91
C PHE A 504 -4.35 -15.77 -3.09
N VAL A 505 -4.41 -16.27 -4.32
CA VAL A 505 -4.85 -17.64 -4.63
C VAL A 505 -3.97 -18.66 -3.91
N LEU A 506 -2.65 -18.47 -3.97
CA LEU A 506 -1.69 -19.38 -3.37
C LEU A 506 -1.79 -19.40 -1.83
N THR A 507 -1.91 -18.24 -1.18
CA THR A 507 -2.13 -18.15 0.27
C THR A 507 -3.48 -18.77 0.66
N GLY A 508 -4.53 -18.58 -0.14
CA GLY A 508 -5.85 -19.19 0.09
C GLY A 508 -5.81 -20.73 0.02
N VAL A 509 -5.08 -21.29 -0.96
CA VAL A 509 -4.87 -22.73 -1.08
C VAL A 509 -4.10 -23.27 0.12
N LEU A 510 -3.00 -22.61 0.51
CA LEU A 510 -2.21 -23.01 1.68
C LEU A 510 -3.02 -22.95 2.98
N ALA A 511 -3.78 -21.87 3.19
CA ALA A 511 -4.65 -21.72 4.35
C ALA A 511 -5.71 -22.83 4.40
N THR A 512 -6.35 -23.13 3.26
CA THR A 512 -7.36 -24.20 3.18
C THR A 512 -6.77 -25.56 3.56
N ILE A 513 -5.57 -25.88 3.05
CA ILE A 513 -4.86 -27.11 3.41
C ILE A 513 -4.58 -27.15 4.92
N GLN A 514 -4.04 -26.06 5.47
CA GLN A 514 -3.69 -25.94 6.89
C GLN A 514 -4.90 -26.08 7.82
N PHE A 515 -6.02 -25.40 7.52
CA PHE A 515 -7.25 -25.52 8.30
C PHE A 515 -7.81 -26.95 8.28
N ARG A 516 -7.73 -27.66 7.15
CA ARG A 516 -8.16 -29.06 7.08
C ARG A 516 -7.32 -29.97 7.99
N PHE A 517 -6.02 -29.71 8.12
CA PHE A 517 -5.17 -30.43 9.08
C PHE A 517 -5.48 -30.07 10.53
N THR A 518 -5.89 -28.83 10.82
CA THR A 518 -6.28 -28.42 12.17
C THR A 518 -7.57 -29.09 12.64
N ASN A 519 -8.57 -29.25 11.77
CA ASN A 519 -9.81 -29.96 12.13
C ASN A 519 -9.55 -31.41 12.56
N VAL A 520 -8.55 -32.09 11.97
CA VAL A 520 -8.15 -33.45 12.38
C VAL A 520 -7.63 -33.48 13.83
N LEU A 521 -7.05 -32.38 14.33
CA LEU A 521 -6.61 -32.28 15.73
C LEU A 521 -7.78 -32.04 16.68
N GLU A 522 -8.85 -31.38 16.23
CA GLU A 522 -10.07 -31.19 17.02
C GLU A 522 -10.81 -32.51 17.24
N ASP A 523 -10.80 -33.41 16.24
CA ASP A 523 -11.42 -34.74 16.31
C ASP A 523 -10.73 -35.73 17.29
N VAL A 524 -9.57 -35.36 17.86
CA VAL A 524 -8.81 -36.19 18.83
C VAL A 524 -9.25 -35.96 20.29
N ASN A 525 -9.99 -34.87 20.56
CA ASN A 525 -10.66 -34.62 21.84
C ASN A 525 -12.10 -35.13 21.81
#